data_AF-A0A653ARJ9-F1
#
_entry.id   AF-A0A653ARJ9-F1
#
_cell.length_a   1.000
_cell.length_b   1.000
_cell.length_c   1.000
_cell.angle_alpha   90.00
_cell.angle_beta   90.00
_cell.angle_gamma   90.00
#
_symmetry.space_group_name_H-M   'P 1'
#
loop_
_entity.id
_entity.type
_entity.pdbx_description
1 polymer ?
#
loop_
_entity_poly.entity_id
_entity_poly.type
_entity_poly.pdbx_seq_one_letter_code
_entity_poly.pdbx_strand_id
1 'polypeptide(L)' 'MKVSIKADKIRFTILIPLSLCGFIIRHIPNKELTDELKVLIIEAIKCVKRSSREYKGMKIVEVETAD' A
#
# COMPACT_ATOMS: atom_id res chain seq x y z
N MET A 1 -0.25 3.44 3.71
CA MET A 1 -1.20 2.48 3.13
C MET A 1 -1.89 1.76 4.27
N LYS A 2 -3.21 1.53 4.21
CA LYS A 2 -3.93 0.76 5.24
C LYS A 2 -3.94 -0.70 4.80
N VAL A 3 -3.21 -1.56 5.49
CA VAL A 3 -3.25 -3.01 5.24
C VAL A 3 -4.22 -3.61 6.25
N SER A 4 -5.32 -4.16 5.75
CA SER A 4 -6.34 -4.81 6.57
C SER A 4 -6.30 -6.31 6.27
N ILE A 5 -5.86 -7.09 7.24
CA ILE A 5 -5.91 -8.56 7.19
C ILE A 5 -7.19 -8.99 7.88
N LYS A 6 -8.05 -9.70 7.15
CA LYS A 6 -9.23 -10.37 7.70
C LYS A 6 -9.04 -11.87 7.55
N ALA A 7 -8.93 -12.58 8.67
CA ALA A 7 -8.90 -14.03 8.72
C ALA A 7 -9.81 -14.50 9.86
N ASP A 8 -10.86 -15.26 9.53
CA ASP A 8 -11.90 -15.73 10.44
C ASP A 8 -12.40 -14.64 11.42
N LYS A 9 -11.99 -14.73 12.69
CA LYS A 9 -12.38 -13.79 13.77
C LYS A 9 -11.40 -12.63 13.96
N ILE A 10 -10.27 -12.63 13.27
CA ILE A 10 -9.21 -11.64 13.42
C ILE A 10 -9.38 -10.57 12.34
N ARG A 11 -9.66 -9.34 12.78
CA ARG A 11 -9.57 -8.14 11.96
C ARG A 11 -8.39 -7.33 12.44
N PHE A 12 -7.32 -7.34 11.66
CA PHE A 12 -6.12 -6.60 11.99
C PHE A 12 -5.86 -5.55 10.94
N THR A 13 -5.76 -4.30 11.38
CA THR A 13 -5.52 -3.16 10.49
C THR A 13 -4.26 -2.47 10.97
N ILE A 14 -3.19 -2.54 10.17
CA ILE A 14 -2.00 -1.71 10.40
C ILE A 14 -1.95 -0.62 9.34
N LEU A 15 -1.69 0.61 9.79
CA LEU A 15 -1.19 1.66 8.94
C LEU A 15 0.28 1.43 8.68
N ILE A 16 0.61 0.85 7.52
CA ILE A 16 1.99 0.62 7.12
C ILE A 16 2.47 1.85 6.33
N PRO A 17 3.57 2.49 6.76
CA PRO A 17 4.20 3.54 5.96
C PRO A 17 4.60 2.98 4.59
N LEU A 18 4.33 3.72 3.51
CA LEU A 18 4.71 3.34 2.14
C LEU A 18 6.23 3.12 1.99
N SER A 19 7.04 3.71 2.86
CA SER A 19 8.49 3.44 2.95
C SER A 19 8.83 2.03 3.41
N LEU A 20 8.01 1.42 4.26
CA LEU A 20 8.25 0.09 4.85
C LEU A 20 7.73 -1.05 3.97
N CYS A 21 6.77 -0.80 3.07
CA CYS A 21 6.19 -1.84 2.21
C CYS A 21 7.26 -2.57 1.38
N GLY A 22 8.25 -1.85 0.83
CA GLY A 22 9.32 -2.47 0.04
C GLY A 22 10.21 -3.41 0.86
N PHE A 23 10.43 -3.10 2.14
CA PHE A 23 11.19 -3.97 3.05
C PHE A 23 10.41 -5.25 3.37
N ILE A 24 9.12 -5.12 3.65
CA ILE A 24 8.23 -6.26 3.95
C ILE A 24 8.18 -7.23 2.76
N ILE A 25 7.98 -6.73 1.54
CA ILE A 25 7.86 -7.57 0.34
C ILE A 25 9.12 -8.39 0.08
N ARG A 26 10.32 -7.83 0.33
CA ARG A 26 11.58 -8.56 0.19
C ARG A 26 11.68 -9.76 1.13
N HIS A 27 11.02 -9.70 2.29
CA HIS A 27 11.06 -10.76 3.31
C HIS A 27 9.96 -11.80 3.15
N ILE A 28 9.07 -11.66 2.16
CA ILE A 28 8.06 -12.68 1.87
C ILE A 28 8.76 -13.93 1.31
N PRO A 29 8.49 -15.13 1.84
CA PRO A 29 9.08 -16.37 1.35
C PRO A 29 8.80 -16.61 -0.14
N ASN A 30 9.79 -17.15 -0.88
CA ASN A 30 9.66 -17.36 -2.33
C ASN A 30 8.51 -18.30 -2.72
N LYS A 31 8.13 -19.22 -1.82
CA LYS A 31 6.98 -20.12 -1.97
C LYS A 31 5.63 -19.39 -2.04
N GLU A 32 5.54 -18.16 -1.49
CA GLU A 32 4.31 -17.36 -1.46
C GLU A 32 4.34 -16.28 -2.53
N LEU A 33 5.52 -15.74 -2.83
CA LEU A 33 5.70 -14.70 -3.82
C LEU A 33 7.06 -14.86 -4.49
N THR A 34 7.07 -15.02 -5.82
CA THR A 34 8.33 -15.21 -6.56
C THR A 34 9.18 -13.95 -6.54
N ASP A 35 10.50 -14.09 -6.70
CA ASP A 35 11.40 -12.92 -6.72
C ASP A 35 11.10 -11.96 -7.89
N GLU A 36 10.68 -12.47 -9.05
CA GLU A 36 10.22 -11.64 -10.17
C GLU A 36 8.99 -10.81 -9.80
N LEU A 37 7.98 -11.45 -9.17
CA LEU A 37 6.79 -10.75 -8.70
C LEU A 37 7.11 -9.73 -7.61
N LYS A 38 8.05 -10.04 -6.70
CA LYS A 38 8.51 -9.07 -5.68
C LYS A 38 9.08 -7.82 -6.31
N VAL A 39 9.91 -7.96 -7.36
CA VAL A 39 10.49 -6.82 -8.07
C VAL A 39 9.39 -5.95 -8.68
N LEU A 40 8.44 -6.56 -9.40
CA LEU A 40 7.33 -5.85 -10.03
C LEU A 40 6.46 -5.10 -9.01
N ILE A 41 6.12 -5.75 -7.89
CA ILE A 41 5.32 -5.13 -6.83
C ILE A 41 6.08 -3.96 -6.18
N ILE A 42 7.38 -4.11 -5.93
CA ILE A 42 8.21 -3.03 -5.38
C ILE A 42 8.24 -1.82 -6.33
N GLU A 43 8.36 -2.04 -7.64
CA GLU A 43 8.32 -0.97 -8.64
C GLU A 43 6.97 -0.28 -8.71
N ALA A 44 5.87 -1.04 -8.70
CA ALA A 44 4.52 -0.49 -8.65
C ALA A 44 4.33 0.40 -7.41
N ILE A 45 4.79 -0.05 -6.23
CA ILE A 45 4.73 0.73 -4.99
C ILE A 45 5.57 2.01 -5.09
N LYS A 46 6.77 1.94 -5.68
CA LYS A 46 7.59 3.13 -5.90
C LYS A 46 6.89 4.14 -6.81
N CYS A 47 6.24 3.67 -7.87
CA CYS A 47 5.46 4.51 -8.77
C CYS A 47 4.33 5.23 -8.02
N VAL A 48 3.47 4.47 -7.32
CA VAL A 48 2.38 5.03 -6.51
C VAL A 48 2.91 6.00 -5.45
N LYS A 49 4.01 5.66 -4.78
CA LYS A 49 4.64 6.54 -3.79
C LYS A 49 5.12 7.84 -4.42
N ARG A 50 5.69 7.79 -5.63
CA ARG A 50 6.13 8.98 -6.36
C ARG A 50 4.95 9.87 -6.71
N SER A 51 3.92 9.32 -7.36
CA SER A 51 2.70 10.06 -7.71
C SER A 51 1.99 10.62 -6.47
N SER A 52 1.93 9.88 -5.37
CA SER A 52 1.29 10.36 -4.12
C SER A 52 1.97 11.59 -3.52
N ARG A 53 3.25 11.86 -3.85
CA ARG A 53 3.95 13.07 -3.37
C ARG A 53 3.40 14.33 -4.00
N GLU A 54 2.87 14.26 -5.21
CA GLU A 54 2.28 15.40 -5.92
C GLU A 54 1.01 15.89 -5.21
N TYR A 55 0.32 14.99 -4.52
CA TYR A 55 -0.88 15.27 -3.73
C TYR A 55 -0.58 15.53 -2.25
N LYS A 56 0.71 15.60 -1.85
CA LYS A 56 1.09 15.79 -0.44
C LYS A 56 0.66 17.18 0.02
N GLY A 57 -0.18 17.24 1.04
CA GLY A 57 -0.74 18.49 1.58
C GLY A 57 -2.07 18.90 0.96
N MET A 58 -2.56 18.16 -0.04
CA MET A 58 -3.92 18.31 -0.55
C MET A 58 -4.91 17.60 0.38
N LYS A 59 -6.05 18.26 0.62
CA LYS A 59 -7.17 17.68 1.37
C LYS A 59 -8.21 17.18 0.38
N ILE A 60 -8.52 15.89 0.43
CA ILE A 60 -9.69 15.36 -0.27
C ILE A 60 -10.91 15.96 0.42
N VAL A 61 -11.73 16.68 -0.34
CA VAL A 61 -13.01 17.21 0.11
C VAL A 61 -14.10 16.54 -0.70
N GLU A 62 -15.09 15.97 -0.01
CA GLU A 62 -16.33 15.59 -0.66
C GLU A 62 -17.09 16.88 -0.98
N VAL A 63 -17.41 17.05 -2.26
CA VAL A 63 -18.23 18.15 -2.73
C VAL A 63 -19.64 17.59 -2.87
N GLU A 64 -20.51 17.92 -1.92
CA GLU A 64 -21.94 17.68 -2.09
C GLU A 64 -22.44 18.66 -3.15
N THR A 65 -22.93 18.13 -4.27
CA THR A 65 -23.64 18.95 -5.26
C THR A 65 -24.94 19.42 -4.64
N ALA A 66 -25.17 20.74 -4.63
CA ALA A 66 -26.45 21.29 -4.18
C ALA A 66 -27.56 20.85 -5.13
N ASP A 67 -28.57 20.17 -4.58
CA ASP A 67 -29.87 19.93 -5.23
C ASP A 67 -30.70 21.22 -5.30
#